data_AF-A0A512PJ03-F1
#
_entry.id   AF-A0A512PJ03-F1
#
_cell.length_a   1.000
_cell.length_b   1.000
_cell.length_c   1.000
_cell.angle_alpha   90.00
_cell.angle_beta   90.00
_cell.angle_gamma   90.00
#
_symmetry.space_group_name_H-M   'P 1'
#
loop_
_entity.id
_entity.type
_entity.pdbx_description
1 polymer ?
#
loop_
_entity_poly.entity_id
_entity_poly.type
_entity_poly.pdbx_seq_one_letter_code
_entity_poly.pdbx_strand_id
1 'polypeptide(L)'
;MAEFQVDQEVVNARVARLVQLSDYVAQVEGGLAELIDRQTSAQWSAASPVTAYVESLSDELEKLRLDLGTLTKTLNTYATELRASAARLTAQDQRVEERLSGAWRYQ
;
A
#
# COMPACT_ATOMS: atom_id res chain seq x y z
N MET A 1 2.53 29.36 8.31
CA MET A 1 2.73 29.05 6.87
C MET A 1 3.85 28.02 6.65
N ALA A 2 5.06 28.20 7.17
CA ALA A 2 6.17 27.24 6.94
C ALA A 2 5.95 25.86 7.60
N GLU A 3 5.41 25.80 8.83
CA GLU A 3 5.15 24.56 9.56
C GLU A 3 4.09 23.67 8.85
N PHE A 4 3.07 24.30 8.26
CA PHE A 4 2.05 23.66 7.43
C PHE A 4 2.63 23.00 6.16
N GLN A 5 3.57 23.66 5.50
CA GLN A 5 4.24 23.11 4.32
C GLN A 5 5.07 21.88 4.69
N VAL A 6 5.77 21.92 5.83
CA VAL A 6 6.57 20.79 6.33
C VAL A 6 5.70 19.59 6.65
N ASP A 7 4.57 19.76 7.34
CA ASP A 7 3.66 18.66 7.66
C ASP A 7 3.01 18.04 6.41
N GLN A 8 2.63 18.87 5.44
CA GLN A 8 2.05 18.40 4.19
C GLN A 8 3.08 17.67 3.31
N GLU A 9 4.34 18.13 3.28
CA GLU A 9 5.45 17.45 2.62
C GLU A 9 5.75 16.10 3.26
N VAL A 10 5.76 16.01 4.59
CA VAL A 10 5.96 14.75 5.32
C VAL A 10 4.85 13.75 5.01
N VAL A 11 3.59 14.19 4.97
CA VAL A 11 2.46 13.33 4.60
C VAL A 11 2.58 12.86 3.15
N ASN A 12 2.89 13.76 2.22
CA ASN A 12 3.05 13.43 0.81
C ASN A 12 4.19 12.40 0.59
N ALA A 13 5.31 12.56 1.29
CA ALA A 13 6.42 11.62 1.24
C ALA A 13 6.03 10.22 1.77
N ARG A 14 5.25 10.17 2.86
CA ARG A 14 4.74 8.90 3.42
C ARG A 14 3.78 8.21 2.46
N VAL A 15 2.86 8.96 1.86
CA VAL A 15 1.93 8.44 0.84
C VAL A 15 2.69 7.91 -0.36
N ALA A 16 3.67 8.65 -0.88
CA ALA A 16 4.48 8.21 -2.02
C ALA A 16 5.23 6.90 -1.72
N ARG A 17 5.77 6.77 -0.50
CA ARG A 17 6.43 5.54 -0.06
C ARG A 17 5.48 4.35 0.08
N LEU A 18 4.26 4.57 0.58
CA LEU A 18 3.24 3.52 0.65
C LEU A 18 2.80 3.03 -0.74
N VAL A 19 2.66 3.96 -1.70
CA VAL A 19 2.35 3.61 -3.09
C VAL A 19 3.49 2.81 -3.72
N GLN A 20 4.74 3.24 -3.56
CA GLN A 20 5.90 2.49 -4.07
C GLN A 20 5.99 1.07 -3.47
N LEU A 21 5.70 0.92 -2.18
CA LEU A 21 5.65 -0.39 -1.53
C LEU A 21 4.52 -1.26 -2.10
N SER A 22 3.34 -0.68 -2.32
CA SER A 22 2.21 -1.36 -2.98
C SER A 22 2.59 -1.84 -4.38
N ASP A 23 3.25 -1.01 -5.18
CA ASP A 23 3.67 -1.37 -6.55
C ASP A 23 4.73 -2.49 -6.54
N TYR A 24 5.67 -2.44 -5.60
CA TYR A 24 6.67 -3.50 -5.43
C TYR A 24 6.03 -4.83 -5.02
N VAL A 25 5.08 -4.80 -4.08
CA VAL A 25 4.33 -5.99 -3.65
C VAL A 25 3.54 -6.58 -4.83
N ALA A 26 2.88 -5.74 -5.64
CA ALA A 26 2.16 -6.18 -6.82
C ALA A 26 3.08 -6.81 -7.89
N GLN A 27 4.30 -6.29 -8.07
CA GLN A 27 5.31 -6.92 -8.94
C GLN A 27 5.73 -8.30 -8.45
N VAL A 28 5.95 -8.44 -7.13
CA VAL A 28 6.28 -9.74 -6.52
C VAL A 28 5.11 -10.72 -6.65
N GLU A 29 3.87 -10.25 -6.45
CA GLU A 29 2.65 -11.04 -6.65
C GLU A 29 2.53 -11.55 -8.10
N GLY A 30 2.80 -10.69 -9.09
CA GLY A 30 2.82 -11.06 -10.51
C GLY A 30 3.93 -12.07 -10.85
N GLY A 31 5.13 -11.86 -10.31
CA GLY A 31 6.24 -12.81 -10.48
C GLY A 31 5.96 -14.18 -9.87
N LEU A 32 5.29 -14.22 -8.71
CA LEU A 32 4.81 -15.45 -8.08
C LEU A 32 3.75 -16.15 -8.93
N ALA A 33 2.77 -15.41 -9.46
CA ALA A 33 1.73 -15.97 -10.33
C ALA A 33 2.33 -16.60 -11.60
N GLU A 34 3.30 -15.94 -12.24
CA GLU A 34 4.02 -16.52 -13.37
C GLU A 34 4.79 -17.79 -12.99
N LEU A 35 5.37 -17.83 -11.80
CA LEU A 35 6.15 -18.98 -11.35
C LEU A 35 5.24 -20.19 -11.07
N ILE A 36 4.07 -19.95 -10.47
CA ILE A 36 3.01 -20.97 -10.29
C ILE A 36 2.50 -21.48 -11.65
N ASP A 37 2.27 -20.60 -12.61
CA ASP A 37 1.78 -20.98 -13.94
C ASP A 37 2.82 -21.79 -14.73
N ARG A 38 4.10 -21.40 -14.63
CA ARG A 38 5.23 -22.17 -15.19
C ARG A 38 5.42 -23.52 -14.49
N GLN A 39 5.22 -23.61 -13.18
CA GLN A 39 5.25 -24.86 -12.43
C GLN A 39 4.09 -25.78 -12.84
N THR A 40 2.91 -25.23 -13.11
CA THR A 40 1.73 -25.99 -13.53
C THR A 40 1.90 -26.53 -14.96
N SER A 41 2.47 -25.72 -15.86
CA SER A 41 2.71 -26.10 -17.26
C SER A 41 3.93 -26.99 -17.46
N ALA A 42 5.00 -26.81 -16.68
CA ALA A 42 6.13 -27.74 -16.62
C ALA A 42 5.81 -28.81 -15.57
N GLN A 43 5.26 -29.96 -15.96
CA GLN A 43 5.20 -31.12 -15.06
C GLN A 43 6.64 -31.53 -14.68
N TRP A 44 7.08 -31.17 -13.47
CA TRP A 44 8.37 -31.63 -12.94
C TRP A 44 8.28 -33.14 -12.79
N SER A 45 9.16 -33.85 -13.50
CA SER A 45 9.04 -35.28 -13.80
C SER A 45 8.74 -36.15 -12.58
N ALA A 46 7.75 -37.03 -12.74
CA ALA A 46 7.13 -37.89 -11.76
C ALA A 46 8.09 -38.85 -11.01
N ALA A 47 8.57 -38.43 -9.85
CA ALA A 47 8.93 -39.32 -8.76
C ALA A 47 7.97 -39.09 -7.59
N SER A 48 7.39 -40.15 -7.03
CA SER A 48 6.31 -40.11 -6.02
C SER A 48 6.57 -39.22 -4.77
N PRO A 49 7.81 -38.90 -4.35
CA PRO A 49 8.06 -37.91 -3.28
C PRO A 49 8.04 -36.45 -3.77
N VAL A 50 8.27 -36.21 -5.06
CA VAL A 50 8.42 -34.88 -5.64
C VAL A 50 7.05 -34.24 -5.89
N THR A 51 6.03 -35.02 -6.25
CA THR A 51 4.68 -34.49 -6.51
C THR A 51 4.05 -33.85 -5.26
N ALA A 52 4.11 -34.53 -4.10
CA ALA A 52 3.58 -33.97 -2.85
C ALA A 52 4.34 -32.71 -2.39
N TYR A 53 5.65 -32.66 -2.62
CA TYR A 53 6.46 -31.48 -2.35
C TYR A 53 6.09 -30.30 -3.29
N VAL A 54 5.90 -30.58 -4.58
CA VAL A 54 5.49 -29.61 -5.60
C VAL A 54 4.10 -29.04 -5.27
N GLU A 55 3.14 -29.89 -4.89
CA GLU A 55 1.79 -29.47 -4.47
C GLU A 55 1.84 -28.59 -3.21
N SER A 56 2.56 -29.01 -2.17
CA SER A 56 2.75 -28.21 -0.94
C SER A 56 3.40 -26.86 -1.23
N LEU A 57 4.38 -26.82 -2.14
CA LEU A 57 5.03 -25.58 -2.54
C LEU A 57 4.05 -24.67 -3.31
N SER A 58 3.24 -25.23 -4.21
CA SER A 58 2.22 -24.44 -4.92
C SER A 58 1.18 -23.84 -3.97
N ASP A 59 0.72 -24.60 -2.97
CA ASP A 59 -0.21 -24.10 -1.95
C ASP A 59 0.40 -22.96 -1.12
N GLU A 60 1.67 -23.08 -0.72
CA GLU A 60 2.39 -22.02 -0.02
C GLU A 60 2.59 -20.76 -0.88
N LEU A 61 2.89 -20.94 -2.17
CA LEU A 61 3.03 -19.82 -3.12
C LEU A 61 1.69 -19.11 -3.36
N GLU A 62 0.59 -19.85 -3.50
CA GLU A 62 -0.75 -19.27 -3.66
C GLU A 62 -1.18 -18.52 -2.39
N LYS A 63 -0.89 -19.09 -1.21
CA LYS A 63 -1.12 -18.40 0.07
C LYS A 63 -0.33 -17.11 0.17
N LEU A 64 0.96 -17.14 -0.18
CA LEU A 64 1.80 -15.95 -0.20
C LEU A 64 1.24 -14.89 -1.17
N ARG A 65 0.74 -15.31 -2.35
CA ARG A 65 0.09 -14.41 -3.31
C ARG A 65 -1.13 -13.71 -2.68
N LEU A 66 -1.99 -14.45 -2.00
CA LEU A 66 -3.18 -13.91 -1.32
C LEU A 66 -2.81 -12.95 -0.18
N ASP A 67 -1.79 -13.29 0.60
CA ASP A 67 -1.28 -12.45 1.68
C ASP A 67 -0.70 -11.13 1.13
N LEU A 68 0.06 -11.19 0.03
CA LEU A 68 0.59 -10.01 -0.66
C LEU A 68 -0.54 -9.13 -1.24
N GLY A 69 -1.54 -9.73 -1.87
CA GLY A 69 -2.71 -8.99 -2.37
C GLY A 69 -3.51 -8.31 -1.25
N THR A 70 -3.58 -8.94 -0.07
CA THR A 70 -4.19 -8.35 1.13
C THR A 70 -3.37 -7.17 1.64
N LEU A 71 -2.05 -7.33 1.74
CA LEU A 71 -1.12 -6.26 2.15
C LEU A 71 -1.22 -5.05 1.21
N THR A 72 -1.24 -5.27 -0.10
CA THR A 72 -1.43 -4.23 -1.13
C THR A 72 -2.72 -3.44 -0.89
N LYS A 73 -3.83 -4.13 -0.63
CA LYS A 73 -5.12 -3.47 -0.31
C LYS A 73 -5.01 -2.62 0.95
N THR A 74 -4.43 -3.16 2.02
CA THR A 74 -4.24 -2.45 3.28
C THR A 74 -3.38 -1.19 3.12
N LEU A 75 -2.27 -1.28 2.36
CA LEU A 75 -1.41 -0.12 2.07
C LEU A 75 -2.16 0.97 1.31
N ASN A 76 -2.98 0.60 0.33
CA ASN A 76 -3.81 1.54 -0.43
C ASN A 76 -4.91 2.20 0.43
N THR A 77 -5.53 1.44 1.34
CA THR A 77 -6.47 1.99 2.31
C THR A 77 -5.78 3.01 3.21
N TYR A 78 -4.62 2.68 3.79
CA TYR A 78 -3.87 3.62 4.63
C TYR A 78 -3.44 4.88 3.87
N ALA A 79 -2.98 4.74 2.63
CA ALA A 79 -2.64 5.89 1.80
C ALA A 79 -3.85 6.81 1.56
N THR A 80 -5.04 6.23 1.34
CA THR A 80 -6.29 6.96 1.14
C THR A 80 -6.74 7.67 2.42
N GLU A 81 -6.73 6.98 3.54
CA GLU A 81 -7.09 7.55 4.85
C GLU A 81 -6.14 8.67 5.27
N LEU A 82 -4.84 8.50 5.00
CA LEU A 82 -3.83 9.51 5.30
C LEU A 82 -4.04 10.78 4.46
N ARG A 83 -4.32 10.64 3.15
CA ARG A 83 -4.70 11.78 2.28
C ARG A 83 -5.96 12.48 2.78
N ALA A 84 -6.99 11.73 3.16
CA ALA A 84 -8.24 12.30 3.67
C ALA A 84 -8.04 13.01 5.02
N SER A 85 -7.14 12.51 5.86
CA SER A 85 -6.82 13.12 7.15
C SER A 85 -6.01 14.41 6.98
N ALA A 86 -5.03 14.42 6.06
CA ALA A 86 -4.32 15.64 5.70
C ALA A 86 -5.26 16.73 5.16
N ALA A 87 -6.17 16.37 4.24
CA ALA A 87 -7.15 17.32 3.72
C ALA A 87 -8.05 17.92 4.80
N ARG A 88 -8.45 17.10 5.79
CA ARG A 88 -9.24 17.56 6.95
C ARG A 88 -8.47 18.52 7.85
N LEU A 89 -7.20 18.21 8.14
CA LEU A 89 -6.33 19.10 8.93
C LEU A 89 -6.14 20.44 8.22
N THR A 90 -5.83 20.44 6.92
CA THR A 90 -5.74 21.68 6.13
C THR A 90 -7.02 22.53 6.19
N ALA A 91 -8.18 21.90 6.02
CA ALA A 91 -9.45 22.62 6.09
C ALA A 91 -9.77 23.15 7.50
N GLN A 92 -9.38 22.42 8.54
CA GLN A 92 -9.54 22.86 9.93
C GLN A 92 -8.64 24.07 10.22
N ASP A 93 -7.38 24.02 9.79
CA ASP A 93 -6.42 25.10 10.00
C ASP A 93 -6.83 26.38 9.26
N GLN A 94 -7.30 26.26 8.01
CA GLN A 94 -7.87 27.39 7.25
C GLN A 94 -9.02 28.07 8.01
N ARG A 95 -9.95 27.27 8.58
CA ARG A 95 -11.05 27.82 9.39
C ARG A 95 -10.55 28.51 10.67
N VAL A 96 -9.49 28.00 11.28
CA VAL A 96 -8.88 28.64 12.45
C VAL A 96 -8.25 29.97 12.07
N GLU A 97 -7.51 30.02 10.95
CA GLU A 97 -6.88 31.24 10.44
C GLU A 97 -7.92 32.31 10.04
N GLU A 98 -9.01 31.92 9.38
CA GLU A 98 -10.15 32.79 9.08
C GLU A 98 -10.79 33.36 10.36
N ARG A 99 -10.98 32.54 11.40
CA ARG A 99 -11.54 32.99 12.68
C ARG A 99 -10.60 33.95 13.41
N LEU A 100 -9.30 33.64 13.44
CA LEU A 100 -8.31 34.49 14.08
C LEU A 100 -8.21 35.83 13.35
N SER A 101 -8.02 35.82 12.02
CA SER A 101 -7.94 37.06 11.22
C SER A 101 -9.23 37.89 11.25
N GLY A 102 -10.40 37.26 11.35
CA GLY A 102 -11.68 37.94 11.56
C GLY A 102 -11.80 38.58 12.94
N ALA A 103 -11.31 37.93 14.01
CA ALA A 103 -11.35 38.46 15.37
C ALA A 103 -10.48 39.72 15.56
N TRP A 104 -9.35 39.80 14.86
CA TRP A 104 -8.45 40.96 14.93
C TRP A 104 -8.94 42.19 14.15
N ARG A 105 -9.94 42.07 13.27
CA ARG A 105 -10.50 43.20 12.50
C ARG A 105 -11.58 44.00 13.24
N TYR A 106 -12.04 43.50 14.40
CA TYR A 106 -13.07 44.14 15.22
C TYR A 106 -12.54 44.74 16.54
N GLN A 107 -11.21 44.90 16.66
CA GLN A 107 -10.55 45.67 17.71
C GLN A 107 -9.99 46.97 17.12
#